data_AF-A0A645GQH4-F1
#
_entry.id   AF-A0A645GQH4-F1
#
_cell.length_a   1.000
_cell.length_b   1.000
_cell.length_c   1.000
_cell.angle_alpha   90.00
_cell.angle_beta   90.00
_cell.angle_gamma   90.00
#
_symmetry.space_group_name_H-M   'P 1'
#
loop_
_entity.id
_entity.type
_entity.pdbx_description
1 polymer ?
#
loop_
_entity_poly.entity_id
_entity_poly.type
_entity_poly.pdbx_seq_one_letter_code
_entity_poly.pdbx_strand_id
1 'polypeptide(L)'
;MPFLDKEFMDVAMRLNPKDKMAGNGKIEKYILRQAFAEYLPEEVAWRQKEQFSDGVGYSWIDTLKEMAAHEVTDEQMANVHHRFPINPPLTKEEYMYRCIYSDLFPSDSAAKCVPSVPSVACSTPVALEWDEQFKKNADPSGRAVGQVHEHGYLQVH
;
A
#
# COMPACT_ATOMS: atom_id res chain seq x y z
N MET A 1 17.13 6.38 -8.44
CA MET A 1 16.33 6.65 -7.22
C MET A 1 17.24 7.17 -6.12
N PRO A 2 17.36 8.51 -5.90
CA PRO A 2 18.34 9.08 -4.98
C PRO A 2 18.25 8.57 -3.53
N PHE A 3 17.03 8.33 -3.03
CA PHE A 3 16.83 7.74 -1.69
C PHE A 3 17.35 6.30 -1.53
N LEU A 4 17.72 5.63 -2.63
CA LEU A 4 18.32 4.29 -2.63
C LEU A 4 19.81 4.32 -3.00
N ASP A 5 20.42 5.50 -3.03
CA ASP A 5 21.87 5.62 -3.12
C ASP A 5 22.53 4.94 -1.91
N LYS A 6 23.65 4.25 -2.15
CA LYS A 6 24.31 3.43 -1.13
C LYS A 6 24.84 4.29 0.02
N GLU A 7 25.47 5.42 -0.28
CA GLU A 7 26.07 6.29 0.73
C GLU A 7 24.96 6.99 1.54
N PHE A 8 23.89 7.42 0.87
CA PHE A 8 22.72 7.94 1.54
C PHE A 8 22.08 6.90 2.48
N MET A 9 21.90 5.66 2.00
CA MET A 9 21.32 4.58 2.79
C MET A 9 22.18 4.24 4.02
N ASP A 10 23.50 4.22 3.90
CA ASP A 10 24.41 3.98 5.02
C ASP A 10 24.23 5.02 6.13
N VAL A 11 24.07 6.30 5.77
CA VAL A 11 23.78 7.37 6.74
C VAL A 11 22.37 7.20 7.30
N ALA A 12 21.36 7.10 6.45
CA ALA A 12 19.96 7.03 6.84
C ALA A 12 19.69 5.84 7.78
N MET A 13 20.29 4.68 7.54
CA MET A 13 20.09 3.47 8.33
C MET A 13 20.84 3.48 9.67
N ARG A 14 21.90 4.27 9.82
CA ARG A 14 22.64 4.44 11.08
C ARG A 14 22.02 5.45 12.05
N LEU A 15 21.06 6.26 11.60
CA LEU A 15 20.30 7.14 12.48
C LEU A 15 19.56 6.34 13.55
N ASN A 16 19.49 6.89 14.77
CA ASN A 16 18.76 6.29 15.87
C ASN A 16 17.29 6.03 15.45
N PRO A 17 16.81 4.78 15.50
CA PRO A 17 15.44 4.46 15.08
C PRO A 17 14.37 5.26 15.82
N LYS A 18 14.63 5.68 17.07
CA LYS A 18 13.71 6.52 17.85
C LYS A 18 13.41 7.85 17.16
N ASP A 19 14.36 8.41 16.42
CA ASP A 19 14.19 9.68 15.69
C ASP A 19 13.42 9.51 14.37
N LYS A 20 13.22 8.27 13.92
CA LYS A 20 12.40 7.92 12.74
C LYS A 20 10.93 7.68 13.08
N MET A 21 10.61 7.49 14.35
CA MET A 21 9.24 7.21 14.81
C MET A 21 8.38 8.48 14.73
N ALA A 22 7.15 8.33 14.24
CA ALA A 22 6.10 9.34 14.36
C ALA A 22 5.42 9.25 15.75
N GLY A 23 4.66 10.28 16.12
CA GLY A 23 4.00 10.39 17.42
C GLY A 23 4.61 11.47 18.32
N ASN A 24 4.00 11.73 19.49
CA ASN A 24 4.42 12.80 20.42
C ASN A 24 4.57 14.17 19.75
N GLY A 25 3.67 14.52 18.83
CA GLY A 25 3.72 15.77 18.05
C GLY A 25 4.62 15.74 16.81
N LYS A 26 5.24 14.60 16.46
CA LYS A 26 6.01 14.41 15.23
C LYS A 26 5.19 13.67 14.16
N ILE A 27 5.18 14.21 12.94
CA ILE A 27 4.60 13.54 11.77
C ILE A 27 5.59 12.54 11.12
N GLU A 28 5.13 11.70 10.20
CA GLU A 28 5.98 10.74 9.51
C GLU A 28 7.16 11.40 8.81
N LYS A 29 8.32 10.73 8.87
CA LYS A 29 9.58 11.22 8.29
C LYS A 29 10.02 12.59 8.87
N TYR A 30 9.67 12.90 10.11
CA TYR A 30 10.01 14.17 10.78
C TYR A 30 11.46 14.63 10.57
N ILE A 31 12.45 13.77 10.85
CA ILE A 31 13.88 14.12 10.70
C ILE A 31 14.26 14.51 9.27
N LEU A 32 13.64 13.88 8.27
CA LEU A 32 13.83 14.23 6.86
C LEU A 32 13.21 15.60 6.57
N ARG A 33 12.01 15.86 7.07
CA ARG A 33 11.32 17.14 6.88
C ARG A 33 12.10 18.27 7.53
N GLN A 34 12.56 18.07 8.76
CA GLN A 34 13.38 19.05 9.49
C GLN A 34 14.68 19.38 8.75
N ALA A 35 15.37 18.38 8.18
CA ALA A 35 16.62 18.58 7.44
C ALA A 35 16.47 19.44 6.18
N PHE A 36 15.26 19.51 5.61
CA PHE A 36 14.98 20.23 4.36
C PHE A 36 13.90 21.32 4.51
N ALA A 37 13.52 21.70 5.74
CA ALA A 37 12.43 22.63 5.99
C ALA A 37 12.67 24.01 5.38
N GLU A 38 13.93 24.46 5.31
CA GLU A 38 14.30 25.75 4.72
C GLU A 38 14.32 25.74 3.17
N TYR A 39 14.24 24.56 2.55
CA TYR A 39 14.29 24.40 1.09
C TYR A 39 12.91 24.42 0.43
N LEU A 40 11.83 24.27 1.21
CA LEU A 40 10.47 24.13 0.72
C LEU A 40 9.53 25.08 1.47
N PRO A 41 8.40 25.49 0.86
CA PRO A 41 7.34 26.18 1.60
C PRO A 41 6.88 25.35 2.80
N GLU A 42 6.50 26.02 3.89
CA GLU A 42 6.15 25.38 5.16
C GLU A 42 5.00 24.38 4.98
N GLU A 43 4.00 24.75 4.18
CA GLU A 43 2.86 23.92 3.83
C GLU A 43 3.23 22.65 3.06
N VAL A 44 4.36 22.63 2.37
CA VAL A 44 4.88 21.43 1.67
C VAL A 44 5.75 20.60 2.62
N ALA A 45 6.64 21.26 3.36
CA ALA A 45 7.58 20.63 4.28
C ALA A 45 6.85 19.83 5.38
N TRP A 46 5.70 20.33 5.83
CA TRP A 46 4.91 19.74 6.92
C TRP A 46 3.58 19.14 6.47
N ARG A 47 3.33 19.03 5.16
CA ARG A 47 2.14 18.35 4.64
C ARG A 47 2.06 16.90 5.12
N GLN A 48 0.93 16.50 5.70
CA GLN A 48 0.69 15.11 6.06
C GLN A 48 0.76 14.22 4.81
N LYS A 49 1.39 13.05 4.94
CA LYS A 49 1.41 12.05 3.88
C LYS A 49 -0.03 11.58 3.61
N GLU A 50 -0.47 11.78 2.39
CA GLU A 50 -1.66 11.13 1.83
C GLU A 50 -1.29 9.75 1.26
N GLN A 51 -2.25 8.83 1.24
CA GLN A 51 -2.08 7.56 0.54
C GLN A 51 -2.05 7.80 -0.98
N PHE A 52 -1.28 6.99 -1.71
CA PHE A 52 -0.99 7.23 -3.13
C PHE A 52 -2.25 7.27 -3.99
N SER A 53 -3.27 6.49 -3.63
CA SER A 53 -4.57 6.50 -4.30
C SER A 53 -5.31 7.82 -4.20
N ASP A 54 -5.17 8.50 -3.07
CA ASP A 54 -5.96 9.68 -2.73
C ASP A 54 -5.31 10.92 -3.35
N GLY A 55 -3.99 10.88 -3.53
CA GLY A 55 -3.24 11.88 -4.27
C GLY A 55 -3.42 11.85 -5.79
N VAL A 56 -3.88 10.74 -6.37
CA VAL A 56 -4.16 10.62 -7.82
C VAL A 56 -5.62 10.96 -8.14
N GLY A 57 -6.54 10.65 -7.23
CA GLY A 57 -7.95 11.00 -7.33
C GLY A 57 -8.86 9.89 -6.82
N TYR A 58 -9.84 10.25 -5.99
CA TYR A 58 -10.71 9.29 -5.29
C TYR A 58 -11.44 8.31 -6.23
N SER A 59 -11.86 8.78 -7.42
CA SER A 59 -12.59 7.96 -8.38
C SER A 59 -11.76 6.85 -9.02
N TRP A 60 -10.42 6.93 -8.99
CA TRP A 60 -9.58 5.97 -9.71
C TRP A 60 -9.70 4.54 -9.18
N ILE A 61 -9.64 4.36 -7.86
CA ILE A 61 -9.83 3.04 -7.24
C ILE A 61 -11.26 2.56 -7.48
N ASP A 62 -12.25 3.43 -7.29
CA ASP A 62 -13.65 3.04 -7.38
C ASP A 62 -13.99 2.56 -8.80
N THR A 63 -13.47 3.24 -9.83
CA THR A 63 -13.58 2.80 -11.23
C THR A 63 -12.90 1.46 -11.46
N LEU A 64 -11.71 1.21 -10.91
CA LEU A 64 -11.04 -0.10 -11.05
C LEU A 64 -11.85 -1.24 -10.42
N LYS A 65 -12.43 -1.01 -9.24
CA LYS A 65 -13.30 -1.97 -8.56
C LYS A 65 -14.57 -2.25 -9.36
N GLU A 66 -15.20 -1.21 -9.91
CA GLU A 66 -16.39 -1.33 -10.74
C GLU A 66 -16.10 -2.12 -12.03
N MET A 67 -15.01 -1.78 -12.72
CA MET A 67 -14.56 -2.53 -13.90
C MET A 67 -14.30 -4.00 -13.56
N ALA A 68 -13.58 -4.28 -12.49
CA ALA A 68 -13.31 -5.64 -12.06
C ALA A 68 -14.59 -6.40 -11.68
N ALA A 69 -15.57 -5.74 -11.06
CA ALA A 69 -16.86 -6.33 -10.73
C ALA A 69 -17.68 -6.70 -11.97
N HIS A 70 -17.54 -5.94 -13.06
CA HIS A 70 -18.17 -6.21 -14.35
C HIS A 70 -17.46 -7.34 -15.13
N GLU A 71 -16.14 -7.31 -15.19
CA GLU A 71 -15.33 -8.25 -16.00
C GLU A 71 -15.19 -9.63 -15.35
N VAL A 72 -15.27 -9.73 -14.02
CA VAL A 72 -15.06 -10.98 -13.29
C VAL A 72 -16.35 -11.44 -12.61
N THR A 73 -16.81 -12.63 -12.97
CA THR A 73 -18.03 -13.22 -12.41
C THR A 73 -17.79 -13.90 -11.07
N ASP A 74 -18.85 -14.07 -10.27
CA ASP A 74 -18.75 -14.80 -9.00
C ASP A 74 -18.43 -16.28 -9.22
N GLU A 75 -18.86 -16.85 -10.34
CA GLU A 75 -18.51 -18.22 -10.75
C GLU A 75 -17.02 -18.37 -11.05
N GLN A 76 -16.42 -17.38 -11.72
CA GLN A 76 -14.97 -17.35 -11.95
C GLN A 76 -14.19 -17.29 -10.64
N MET A 77 -14.67 -16.50 -9.66
CA MET A 77 -14.09 -16.44 -8.32
C MET A 77 -14.28 -17.75 -7.56
N ALA A 78 -15.44 -18.40 -7.66
CA ALA A 78 -15.68 -19.70 -7.03
C ALA A 78 -14.74 -20.79 -7.55
N ASN A 79 -14.30 -20.68 -8.81
CA ASN A 79 -13.39 -21.63 -9.45
C ASN A 79 -11.93 -21.13 -9.51
N VAL A 80 -11.58 -20.08 -8.77
CA VAL A 80 -10.28 -19.39 -8.91
C VAL A 80 -9.08 -20.33 -8.72
N HIS A 81 -9.17 -21.29 -7.79
CA HIS A 81 -8.10 -22.24 -7.49
C HIS A 81 -7.81 -23.22 -8.62
N HIS A 82 -8.80 -23.49 -9.48
CA HIS A 82 -8.62 -24.36 -10.64
C HIS A 82 -7.89 -23.65 -11.76
N ARG A 83 -8.17 -22.35 -11.96
CA ARG A 83 -7.52 -21.54 -13.00
C ARG A 83 -6.14 -21.04 -12.57
N PHE A 84 -6.00 -20.61 -11.31
CA PHE A 84 -4.78 -20.03 -10.76
C PHE A 84 -4.32 -20.82 -9.53
N PRO A 85 -3.68 -21.99 -9.73
CA PRO A 85 -3.26 -22.84 -8.61
C PRO A 85 -2.14 -22.22 -7.76
N ILE A 86 -1.35 -21.32 -8.33
CA ILE A 86 -0.26 -20.59 -7.63
C ILE A 86 -0.75 -19.19 -7.31
N ASN A 87 -0.78 -18.82 -6.03
CA ASN A 87 -1.23 -17.51 -5.55
C ASN A 87 -2.60 -17.12 -6.14
N PRO A 88 -3.67 -17.88 -5.83
CA PRO A 88 -5.01 -17.62 -6.34
C PRO A 88 -5.48 -16.22 -5.91
N PRO A 89 -5.98 -15.39 -6.84
CA PRO A 89 -6.59 -14.10 -6.52
C PRO A 89 -7.66 -14.19 -5.43
N LEU A 90 -7.65 -13.25 -4.49
CA LEU A 90 -8.61 -13.15 -3.40
C LEU A 90 -9.77 -12.20 -3.73
N THR A 91 -9.58 -11.31 -4.71
CA THR A 91 -10.58 -10.34 -5.15
C THR A 91 -10.76 -10.38 -6.67
N LYS A 92 -11.90 -9.85 -7.15
CA LYS A 92 -12.15 -9.70 -8.59
C LYS A 92 -11.12 -8.80 -9.28
N GLU A 93 -10.64 -7.77 -8.58
CA GLU A 93 -9.61 -6.86 -9.10
C GLU A 93 -8.27 -7.59 -9.27
N GLU A 94 -7.85 -8.35 -8.26
CA GLU A 94 -6.67 -9.22 -8.38
C GLU A 94 -6.84 -10.27 -9.49
N TYR A 95 -8.05 -10.81 -9.67
CA TYR A 95 -8.34 -11.78 -10.73
C TYR A 95 -8.16 -11.15 -12.10
N MET A 96 -8.69 -9.94 -12.31
CA MET A 96 -8.52 -9.19 -13.55
C MET A 96 -7.05 -8.95 -13.87
N TYR A 97 -6.25 -8.49 -12.89
CA TYR A 97 -4.81 -8.31 -13.07
C TYR A 97 -4.08 -9.63 -13.32
N ARG A 98 -4.49 -10.70 -12.64
CA ARG A 98 -3.88 -12.02 -12.79
C ARG A 98 -4.15 -12.62 -14.16
N CYS A 99 -5.31 -12.36 -14.76
CA CYS A 99 -5.59 -12.71 -16.17
C CYS A 99 -4.58 -12.04 -17.10
N ILE A 100 -4.48 -10.70 -17.05
CA ILE A 100 -3.55 -9.92 -17.88
C ILE A 100 -2.11 -10.41 -17.70
N TYR A 101 -1.68 -10.61 -16.44
CA TYR A 101 -0.35 -11.11 -16.13
C TYR A 101 -0.10 -12.49 -16.74
N SER A 102 -1.06 -13.41 -16.61
CA SER A 102 -0.91 -14.79 -17.10
C SER A 102 -0.93 -14.87 -18.63
N ASP A 103 -1.65 -13.96 -19.29
CA ASP A 103 -1.64 -13.83 -20.75
C ASP A 103 -0.29 -13.34 -21.27
N LEU A 104 0.35 -12.42 -20.54
CA LEU A 104 1.70 -11.89 -20.88
C LEU A 104 2.84 -12.84 -20.46
N PHE A 105 2.66 -13.55 -19.35
CA PHE A 105 3.68 -14.40 -18.72
C PHE A 105 3.09 -15.78 -18.36
N PRO A 106 2.83 -16.66 -19.35
CA PRO A 106 2.12 -17.93 -19.15
C PRO A 106 3.05 -19.02 -18.57
N SER A 107 3.62 -18.78 -17.38
CA SER A 107 4.54 -19.70 -16.71
C SER A 107 4.33 -19.73 -15.19
N ASP A 108 4.30 -20.94 -14.64
CA ASP A 108 4.30 -21.16 -13.19
C ASP A 108 5.50 -20.54 -12.50
N SER A 109 6.66 -20.53 -13.15
CA SER A 109 7.86 -19.88 -12.62
C SER A 109 7.67 -18.37 -12.51
N ALA A 110 7.04 -17.75 -13.50
CA ALA A 110 6.73 -16.32 -13.46
C ALA A 110 5.74 -16.01 -12.33
N ALA A 111 4.67 -16.79 -12.20
CA ALA A 111 3.69 -16.64 -11.12
C ALA A 111 4.34 -16.75 -9.72
N LYS A 112 5.32 -17.64 -9.54
CA LYS A 112 6.07 -17.79 -8.27
C LYS A 112 6.98 -16.61 -7.94
N CYS A 113 7.36 -15.79 -8.94
CA CYS A 113 8.15 -14.59 -8.71
C CYS A 113 7.33 -13.43 -8.12
N VAL A 114 5.99 -13.51 -8.15
CA VAL A 114 5.11 -12.51 -7.56
C VAL A 114 4.78 -12.91 -6.12
N PRO A 115 5.24 -12.14 -5.10
CA PRO A 115 4.93 -12.46 -3.71
C PRO A 115 3.42 -12.33 -3.41
N SER A 116 2.86 -13.31 -2.70
CA SER A 116 1.47 -13.30 -2.24
C SER A 116 1.46 -13.55 -0.73
N VAL A 117 1.92 -12.54 0.01
CA VAL A 117 1.93 -12.54 1.47
C VAL A 117 1.00 -11.45 1.98
N PRO A 118 0.37 -11.63 3.16
CA PRO A 118 -0.47 -10.58 3.75
C PRO A 118 0.30 -9.26 3.86
N SER A 119 -0.28 -8.19 3.30
CA SER A 119 0.30 -6.86 3.28
C SER A 119 -0.82 -5.82 3.42
N VAL A 120 -0.46 -4.66 3.98
CA VAL A 120 -1.26 -3.43 3.89
C VAL A 120 -0.43 -2.42 3.13
N ALA A 121 -0.98 -1.92 2.02
CA ALA A 121 -0.28 -1.09 1.05
C ALA A 121 1.09 -1.71 0.64
N CYS A 122 2.18 -0.94 0.77
CA CYS A 122 3.54 -1.38 0.42
C CYS A 122 4.31 -1.99 1.60
N SER A 123 3.62 -2.46 2.63
CA SER A 123 4.26 -2.92 3.87
C SER A 123 4.60 -4.40 3.82
N THR A 124 5.46 -4.86 4.73
CA THR A 124 5.72 -6.29 4.90
C THR A 124 4.71 -6.92 5.87
N PRO A 125 4.57 -8.25 5.88
CA PRO A 125 3.77 -8.93 6.90
C PRO A 125 4.17 -8.53 8.34
N VAL A 126 5.45 -8.23 8.56
CA VAL A 126 6.00 -7.77 9.84
C VAL A 126 5.37 -6.45 10.29
N ALA A 127 5.04 -5.55 9.36
CA ALA A 127 4.36 -4.30 9.71
C ALA A 127 2.95 -4.53 10.26
N LEU A 128 2.27 -5.60 9.80
CA LEU A 128 0.97 -6.00 10.36
C LEU A 128 1.11 -6.50 11.80
N GLU A 129 2.27 -7.01 12.19
CA GLU A 129 2.51 -7.46 13.56
C GLU A 129 2.69 -6.31 14.56
N TRP A 130 3.06 -5.13 14.06
CA TRP A 130 3.40 -3.96 14.90
C TRP A 130 2.20 -3.11 15.30
N ASP A 131 1.05 -3.28 14.63
CA ASP A 131 -0.18 -2.55 14.95
C ASP A 131 -1.41 -3.47 14.84
N GLU A 132 -2.16 -3.60 15.94
CA GLU A 132 -3.40 -4.37 15.95
C GLU A 132 -4.48 -3.79 15.04
N GLN A 133 -4.43 -2.49 14.71
CA GLN A 133 -5.36 -1.85 13.78
C GLN A 133 -5.11 -2.30 12.35
N PHE A 134 -3.84 -2.45 11.94
CA PHE A 134 -3.50 -3.01 10.62
C PHE A 134 -3.91 -4.48 10.49
N LYS A 135 -3.92 -5.25 11.59
CA LYS A 135 -4.44 -6.63 11.59
C LYS A 135 -5.94 -6.70 11.35
N LYS A 136 -6.70 -5.72 11.86
CA LYS A 136 -8.17 -5.72 11.83
C LYS A 136 -8.72 -5.06 10.56
N ASN A 137 -8.00 -4.10 9.98
CA ASN A 137 -8.40 -3.34 8.79
C ASN A 137 -7.32 -3.40 7.70
N ALA A 138 -7.21 -4.56 7.04
CA ALA A 138 -6.27 -4.77 5.94
C ALA A 138 -6.77 -4.19 4.60
N ASP A 139 -7.26 -2.96 4.62
CA ASP A 139 -7.64 -2.25 3.40
C ASP A 139 -6.38 -1.91 2.60
N PRO A 140 -6.22 -2.39 1.35
CA PRO A 140 -5.04 -2.12 0.53
C PRO A 140 -4.82 -0.64 0.26
N SER A 141 -5.90 0.16 0.27
CA SER A 141 -5.77 1.62 0.13
C SER A 141 -5.14 2.22 1.38
N GLY A 142 -5.54 1.72 2.56
CA GLY A 142 -5.15 2.17 3.90
C GLY A 142 -6.12 3.19 4.51
N ARG A 143 -7.21 3.53 3.82
CA ARG A 143 -8.20 4.53 4.24
C ARG A 143 -9.01 4.11 5.47
N ALA A 144 -9.03 2.81 5.76
CA ALA A 144 -9.69 2.25 6.95
C ALA A 144 -8.95 2.53 8.28
N VAL A 145 -7.77 3.17 8.25
CA VAL A 145 -7.01 3.53 9.46
C VAL A 145 -7.32 4.96 9.88
N GLY A 146 -8.51 5.14 10.48
CA GLY A 146 -9.08 6.44 10.83
C GLY A 146 -8.39 7.19 11.98
N GLN A 147 -7.36 6.63 12.63
CA GLN A 147 -6.67 7.30 13.74
C GLN A 147 -5.45 8.13 13.30
N VAL A 148 -5.02 8.03 12.04
CA VAL A 148 -3.78 8.68 11.56
C VAL A 148 -4.08 9.81 10.57
N HIS A 149 -5.16 9.73 9.79
CA HIS A 149 -5.51 10.71 8.75
C HIS A 149 -6.76 11.49 9.11
N GLU A 150 -6.75 12.82 8.93
CA GLU A 150 -7.91 13.69 9.18
C GLU A 150 -9.11 13.37 8.25
N HIS A 151 -8.86 12.72 7.11
CA HIS A 151 -9.87 12.37 6.09
C HIS A 151 -10.08 10.85 5.95
N GLY A 152 -10.14 10.10 7.05
CA GLY A 152 -10.56 8.69 7.02
C GLY A 152 -12.02 8.52 6.59
N TYR A 153 -12.41 7.32 6.12
CA TYR A 153 -13.83 7.03 5.85
C TYR A 153 -14.68 7.39 7.07
N LEU A 154 -15.69 8.25 6.88
CA LEU A 154 -16.69 8.53 7.90
C LEU A 154 -17.35 7.19 8.28
N GLN A 155 -17.26 6.79 9.55
CA GLN A 155 -18.01 5.65 10.05
C GLN A 155 -19.50 5.97 9.90
N VAL A 156 -20.14 5.35 8.92
CA VAL A 156 -21.60 5.32 8.84
C VAL A 156 -22.04 4.26 9.84
N HIS A 157 -22.70 4.71 10.91
CA HIS A 157 -23.38 3.85 11.89
C HIS A 157 -24.53 3.06 11.26
#